data_AF-A0A3S5D3A9-F1
#
_entry.id   AF-A0A3S5D3A9-F1
#
_cell.length_a   1.000
_cell.length_b   1.000
_cell.length_c   1.000
_cell.angle_alpha   90.00
_cell.angle_beta   90.00
_cell.angle_gamma   90.00
#
_symmetry.space_group_name_H-M   'P 1'
#
loop_
_entity.id
_entity.type
_entity.pdbx_description
1 polymer ?
#
loop_
_entity_poly.entity_id
_entity_poly.type
_entity_poly.pdbx_seq_one_letter_code
_entity_poly.pdbx_strand_id
1 'polypeptide(L)'
;MDWTLFGLVPMLFGGAPADSPRALLDSIYQPLQNGQEINLEQHYSAHLQDLVAYNLSANVVDAKGARIDPQAPEIVAFNPFLNGAEGHVDGLAVSEPVVQGDSAVALVSFESKGEPTILTISMRYEGEWKINDVASVGSGESWLYSWLLQFDPFNQQ
;
A
#
# COMPACT_ATOMS: atom_id res chain seq x y z
N MET A 1 6.96 0.23 -28.64
CA MET A 1 7.19 1.21 -27.56
C MET A 1 8.17 0.54 -26.63
N ASP A 2 9.42 0.98 -26.61
CA ASP A 2 10.51 0.30 -25.92
C ASP A 2 10.48 0.69 -24.43
N TRP A 3 10.20 -0.26 -23.55
CA TRP A 3 10.00 -0.03 -22.11
C TRP A 3 11.31 -0.06 -21.31
N THR A 4 12.45 -0.22 -21.97
CA THR A 4 13.78 -0.37 -21.34
C THR A 4 14.36 0.92 -20.74
N LEU A 5 13.67 2.06 -20.85
CA LEU A 5 14.21 3.37 -20.45
C LEU A 5 13.86 3.85 -19.03
N PHE A 6 12.97 3.16 -18.31
CA PHE A 6 12.76 3.39 -16.88
C PHE A 6 13.54 2.31 -16.13
N GLY A 7 14.55 2.70 -15.37
CA GLY A 7 15.49 1.81 -14.69
C GLY A 7 14.86 0.88 -13.65
N LEU A 8 14.06 -0.08 -14.09
CA LEU A 8 13.67 -1.27 -13.36
C LEU A 8 14.75 -2.32 -13.62
N VAL A 9 15.85 -2.21 -12.88
CA VAL A 9 16.85 -3.29 -12.87
C VAL A 9 16.24 -4.45 -12.08
N PRO A 10 16.05 -5.64 -12.67
CA PRO A 10 15.71 -6.81 -11.89
C PRO A 10 16.90 -7.10 -10.96
N MET A 11 16.76 -6.79 -9.67
CA MET A 11 17.82 -7.07 -8.70
C MET A 11 17.71 -8.49 -8.17
N LEU A 12 18.85 -9.18 -8.22
CA LEU A 12 19.17 -10.33 -7.40
C LEU A 12 19.13 -9.91 -5.92
N PHE A 13 18.42 -10.66 -5.09
CA PHE A 13 18.29 -10.43 -3.63
C PHE A 13 19.67 -10.43 -2.93
N GLY A 14 20.34 -9.28 -2.87
CA GLY A 14 21.30 -8.95 -1.83
C GLY A 14 20.54 -8.40 -0.63
N GLY A 15 20.77 -8.93 0.57
CA GLY A 15 20.05 -8.49 1.77
C GLY A 15 20.24 -6.99 2.00
N ALA A 16 19.15 -6.23 1.96
CA ALA A 16 19.18 -4.82 2.31
C ALA A 16 19.59 -4.65 3.78
N PRO A 17 20.19 -3.51 4.18
CA PRO A 17 20.39 -3.21 5.59
C PRO A 17 19.05 -3.30 6.34
N ALA A 18 19.04 -3.95 7.50
CA ALA A 18 17.79 -4.20 8.25
C ALA A 18 17.00 -2.92 8.54
N ASP A 19 17.68 -1.80 8.73
CA ASP A 19 17.08 -0.49 9.04
C ASP A 19 16.93 0.42 7.80
N SER A 20 16.73 -0.18 6.61
CA SER A 20 16.52 0.57 5.36
C SER A 20 15.05 0.62 4.95
N PRO A 21 14.62 1.63 4.16
CA PRO A 21 13.29 1.62 3.57
C PRO A 21 13.07 0.39 2.68
N ARG A 22 14.13 -0.14 2.06
CA ARG A 22 14.05 -1.36 1.27
C ARG A 22 13.70 -2.57 2.12
N ALA A 23 14.30 -2.72 3.30
CA ALA A 23 13.97 -3.79 4.22
C ALA A 23 12.51 -3.72 4.69
N LEU A 24 11.95 -2.52 4.88
CA LEU A 24 10.51 -2.37 5.14
C LEU A 24 9.67 -2.93 4.00
N LEU A 25 9.96 -2.55 2.75
CA LEU A 25 9.21 -3.06 1.59
C LEU A 25 9.36 -4.58 1.43
N ASP A 26 10.56 -5.11 1.61
CA ASP A 26 10.80 -6.56 1.55
C ASP A 26 10.01 -7.30 2.65
N SER A 27 9.90 -6.72 3.85
CA SER A 27 9.09 -7.30 4.95
C SER A 27 7.60 -7.39 4.66
N ILE A 28 7.09 -6.56 3.73
CA ILE A 28 5.69 -6.54 3.30
C ILE A 28 5.52 -7.47 2.09
N TYR A 29 6.32 -7.28 1.05
CA TYR A 29 6.09 -7.95 -0.22
C TYR A 29 6.55 -9.41 -0.25
N GLN A 30 7.59 -9.81 0.48
CA GLN A 30 8.00 -11.22 0.49
C GLN A 30 6.90 -12.14 1.06
N PRO A 31 6.25 -11.83 2.20
CA PRO A 31 5.11 -12.61 2.66
C PRO A 31 3.94 -12.60 1.67
N LEU A 32 3.60 -11.42 1.10
CA LEU A 32 2.49 -11.30 0.13
C LEU A 32 2.70 -12.15 -1.13
N GLN A 33 3.92 -12.19 -1.66
CA GLN A 33 4.26 -13.08 -2.77
C GLN A 33 4.06 -14.57 -2.43
N ASN A 34 4.26 -14.94 -1.17
CA ASN A 34 4.05 -16.30 -0.68
C ASN A 34 2.60 -16.57 -0.24
N GLY A 35 1.68 -15.63 -0.48
CA GLY A 35 0.28 -15.74 -0.06
C GLY A 35 0.09 -15.73 1.45
N GLN A 36 1.05 -15.18 2.20
CA GLN A 36 0.97 -15.09 3.65
C GLN A 36 0.19 -13.84 4.07
N GLU A 37 -0.65 -13.99 5.09
CA GLU A 37 -1.27 -12.85 5.77
C GLU A 37 -0.21 -12.06 6.54
N ILE A 38 -0.30 -10.74 6.47
CA ILE A 38 0.56 -9.82 7.20
C ILE A 38 -0.29 -8.80 7.93
N ASN A 39 0.15 -8.43 9.14
CA ASN A 39 -0.43 -7.32 9.86
C ASN A 39 0.06 -6.00 9.21
N LEU A 40 -0.69 -5.46 8.27
CA LEU A 40 -0.31 -4.25 7.54
C LEU A 40 -0.15 -3.04 8.47
N GLU A 41 -1.01 -2.92 9.48
CA GLU A 41 -1.04 -1.77 10.38
C GLU A 41 0.26 -1.59 11.15
N GLN A 42 0.99 -2.67 11.45
CA GLN A 42 2.28 -2.59 12.16
C GLN A 42 3.35 -1.83 11.36
N HIS A 43 3.19 -1.77 10.04
CA HIS A 43 4.11 -1.12 9.12
C HIS A 43 3.71 0.33 8.84
N TYR A 44 2.52 0.77 9.26
CA TYR A 44 2.03 2.12 9.02
C TYR A 44 2.67 3.13 9.97
N SER A 45 2.83 4.36 9.47
CA SER A 45 3.16 5.52 10.29
C SER A 45 2.03 5.81 11.27
N ALA A 46 2.33 6.53 12.35
CA ALA A 46 1.30 6.90 13.34
C ALA A 46 0.11 7.62 12.68
N HIS A 47 0.38 8.53 11.73
CA HIS A 47 -0.68 9.24 11.01
C HIS A 47 -1.58 8.31 10.20
N LEU A 48 -1.01 7.35 9.46
CA LEU A 48 -1.79 6.43 8.65
C LEU A 48 -2.59 5.45 9.53
N GLN A 49 -2.05 5.04 10.68
CA GLN A 49 -2.79 4.26 11.68
C GLN A 49 -4.01 5.03 12.22
N ASP A 50 -3.87 6.32 12.50
CA ASP A 50 -5.00 7.16 12.95
C ASP A 50 -6.12 7.23 11.90
N LEU A 51 -5.77 7.30 10.61
CA LEU A 51 -6.75 7.29 9.51
C LEU A 51 -7.47 5.94 9.39
N VAL A 52 -6.75 4.83 9.56
CA VAL A 52 -7.34 3.48 9.61
C VAL A 52 -8.30 3.35 10.78
N ALA A 53 -7.87 3.75 11.99
CA ALA A 53 -8.71 3.72 13.18
C ALA A 53 -9.95 4.60 13.04
N TYR A 54 -9.81 5.79 12.45
CA TYR A 54 -10.93 6.67 12.14
C TYR A 54 -11.92 6.00 11.18
N ASN A 55 -11.45 5.44 10.06
CA ASN A 55 -12.31 4.75 9.10
C ASN A 55 -13.06 3.58 9.74
N LEU A 56 -12.38 2.75 10.55
CA LEU A 56 -13.00 1.65 11.28
C LEU A 56 -14.10 2.16 12.23
N SER A 57 -13.84 3.25 12.95
CA SER A 57 -14.82 3.83 13.88
C SER A 57 -16.06 4.38 13.16
N ALA A 58 -15.88 4.96 11.97
CA ALA A 58 -16.98 5.48 11.15
C ALA A 58 -17.83 4.34 10.53
N ASN A 59 -17.24 3.16 10.36
CA ASN A 59 -17.90 1.97 9.85
C ASN A 59 -18.61 1.12 10.92
N VAL A 60 -18.61 1.53 12.19
CA VAL A 60 -19.32 0.82 13.26
C VAL A 60 -20.82 0.75 12.94
N VAL A 61 -21.43 -0.40 13.23
CA VAL A 61 -22.86 -0.64 13.08
C VAL A 61 -23.61 -0.55 14.40
N ASP A 62 -24.87 -0.13 14.35
CA ASP A 62 -25.78 -0.12 15.49
C ASP A 62 -26.31 -1.53 15.82
N ALA A 63 -27.16 -1.62 16.85
CA ALA A 63 -27.74 -2.90 17.29
C ALA A 63 -28.64 -3.58 16.23
N LYS A 64 -28.99 -2.88 15.15
CA LYS A 64 -29.78 -3.38 14.02
C LYS A 64 -28.91 -3.70 12.80
N GLY A 65 -27.59 -3.50 12.90
CA GLY A 65 -26.64 -3.71 11.81
C GLY A 65 -26.54 -2.54 10.83
N ALA A 66 -27.15 -1.39 11.13
CA ALA A 66 -27.03 -0.20 10.27
C ALA A 66 -25.78 0.60 10.64
N ARG A 67 -25.01 1.04 9.64
CA ARG A 67 -23.81 1.87 9.85
C ARG A 67 -24.18 3.19 10.51
N ILE A 68 -23.39 3.59 11.50
CA ILE A 68 -23.55 4.87 12.22
C ILE A 68 -23.31 6.05 11.27
N ASP A 69 -22.29 5.94 10.40
CA ASP A 69 -22.07 6.85 9.28
C ASP A 69 -22.25 6.09 7.95
N PRO A 70 -23.42 6.18 7.30
CA PRO A 70 -23.68 5.54 6.02
C PRO A 70 -22.88 6.11 4.85
N GLN A 71 -22.20 7.24 5.02
CA GLN A 71 -21.41 7.88 3.96
C GLN A 71 -19.91 7.59 4.09
N ALA A 72 -19.48 6.98 5.19
CA ALA A 72 -18.07 6.63 5.34
C ALA A 72 -17.66 5.54 4.33
N PRO A 73 -16.41 5.53 3.83
CA PRO A 73 -15.97 4.55 2.85
C PRO A 73 -15.82 3.14 3.46
N GLU A 74 -16.29 2.11 2.76
CA GLU A 74 -16.16 0.70 3.17
C GLU A 74 -14.89 0.04 2.64
N ILE A 75 -13.73 0.57 3.01
CA ILE A 75 -12.44 0.06 2.49
C ILE A 75 -11.73 -0.92 3.45
N VAL A 76 -12.45 -1.46 4.45
CA VAL A 76 -11.88 -2.32 5.51
C VAL A 76 -11.21 -3.57 4.95
N ALA A 77 -11.75 -4.14 3.88
CA ALA A 77 -11.16 -5.31 3.22
C ALA A 77 -10.05 -4.95 2.21
N PHE A 78 -9.83 -3.67 1.91
CA PHE A 78 -8.90 -3.25 0.86
C PHE A 78 -7.45 -3.30 1.33
N ASN A 79 -6.62 -4.09 0.64
CA ASN A 79 -5.17 -4.12 0.83
C ASN A 79 -4.49 -3.17 -0.18
N PRO A 80 -3.94 -2.03 0.28
CA PRO A 80 -3.33 -1.06 -0.62
C PRO A 80 -2.08 -1.59 -1.34
N PHE A 81 -1.40 -2.62 -0.81
CA PHE A 81 -0.21 -3.20 -1.45
C PHE A 81 -0.54 -4.18 -2.57
N LEU A 82 -1.80 -4.64 -2.64
CA LEU A 82 -2.33 -5.53 -3.68
C LEU A 82 -3.24 -4.83 -4.68
N ASN A 83 -3.54 -3.54 -4.46
CA ASN A 83 -4.54 -2.80 -5.23
C ASN A 83 -5.92 -3.50 -5.23
N GLY A 84 -6.36 -3.97 -4.06
CA GLY A 84 -7.60 -4.74 -3.90
C GLY A 84 -7.62 -5.51 -2.59
N ALA A 85 -8.68 -6.28 -2.33
CA ALA A 85 -8.78 -7.05 -1.08
C ALA A 85 -7.82 -8.24 -1.01
N GLU A 86 -7.70 -8.95 -2.13
CA GLU A 86 -6.94 -10.17 -2.28
C GLU A 86 -6.30 -10.21 -3.67
N GLY A 87 -5.21 -10.96 -3.79
CA GLY A 87 -4.49 -11.10 -5.04
C GLY A 87 -3.19 -11.88 -4.87
N HIS A 88 -2.61 -12.26 -6.00
CA HIS A 88 -1.25 -12.76 -6.06
C HIS A 88 -0.34 -11.67 -6.61
N VAL A 89 0.92 -11.66 -6.19
CA VAL A 89 1.91 -10.66 -6.62
C VAL A 89 2.85 -11.33 -7.61
N ASP A 90 2.44 -11.35 -8.87
CA ASP A 90 3.23 -11.90 -9.97
C ASP A 90 4.17 -10.84 -10.57
N GLY A 91 5.37 -11.25 -10.97
CA GLY A 91 6.30 -10.34 -11.65
C GLY A 91 6.73 -9.11 -10.83
N LEU A 92 6.78 -9.23 -9.50
CA LEU A 92 7.14 -8.13 -8.60
C LEU A 92 8.48 -7.48 -8.99
N ALA A 93 8.45 -6.17 -9.17
CA ALA A 93 9.61 -5.31 -9.21
C ALA A 93 9.43 -4.15 -8.22
N VAL A 94 10.46 -3.93 -7.42
CA VAL A 94 10.51 -2.83 -6.44
C VAL A 94 11.74 -2.00 -6.77
N SER A 95 11.55 -0.70 -7.06
CA SER A 95 12.64 0.22 -7.30
C SER A 95 13.52 0.38 -6.06
N GLU A 96 14.74 0.88 -6.24
CA GLU A 96 15.51 1.36 -5.10
C GLU A 96 14.77 2.57 -4.47
N PRO A 97 14.53 2.59 -3.14
CA PRO A 97 13.93 3.74 -2.49
C PRO A 97 14.80 4.99 -2.62
N VAL A 98 14.22 6.09 -3.08
CA VAL A 98 14.86 7.40 -3.08
C VAL A 98 14.67 8.02 -1.71
N VAL A 99 15.77 8.19 -0.96
CA VAL A 99 15.75 8.73 0.41
C VAL A 99 16.09 10.22 0.41
N GLN A 100 15.30 11.02 1.13
CA GLN A 100 15.52 12.44 1.38
C GLN A 100 15.22 12.77 2.85
N GLY A 101 16.26 12.90 3.66
CA GLY A 101 16.11 13.08 5.11
C GLY A 101 15.35 11.91 5.73
N ASP A 102 14.30 12.22 6.50
CA ASP A 102 13.45 11.24 7.17
C ASP A 102 12.30 10.73 6.28
N SER A 103 12.42 10.87 4.96
CA SER A 103 11.40 10.44 4.00
C SER A 103 12.03 9.60 2.89
N ALA A 104 11.28 8.64 2.39
CA ALA A 104 11.68 7.84 1.24
C ALA A 104 10.49 7.54 0.33
N VAL A 105 10.75 7.35 -0.96
CA VAL A 105 9.73 6.95 -1.94
C VAL A 105 10.27 5.82 -2.80
N ALA A 106 9.45 4.81 -3.05
CA ALA A 106 9.74 3.74 -4.01
C ALA A 106 8.56 3.50 -4.95
N LEU A 107 8.86 2.96 -6.12
CA LEU A 107 7.87 2.41 -7.05
C LEU A 107 7.83 0.90 -6.89
N VAL A 108 6.62 0.36 -6.88
CA VAL A 108 6.36 -1.08 -6.89
C VAL A 108 5.48 -1.40 -8.09
N SER A 109 5.86 -2.39 -8.87
CA SER A 109 5.07 -2.88 -9.98
C SER A 109 4.93 -4.39 -9.94
N PHE A 110 3.76 -4.90 -10.29
CA PHE A 110 3.44 -6.33 -10.35
C PHE A 110 2.22 -6.52 -11.25
N GLU A 111 1.94 -7.76 -11.63
CA GLU A 111 0.68 -8.14 -12.25
C GLU A 111 -0.33 -8.55 -11.17
N SER A 112 -1.54 -8.01 -11.25
CA SER A 112 -2.66 -8.34 -10.37
C SER A 112 -3.88 -8.65 -11.23
N LYS A 113 -4.44 -9.86 -11.09
CA LYS A 113 -5.63 -10.31 -11.86
C LYS A 113 -5.47 -10.15 -13.40
N GLY A 114 -4.24 -10.27 -13.90
CA GLY A 114 -3.92 -10.11 -15.33
C GLY A 114 -3.73 -8.66 -15.79
N GLU A 115 -3.77 -7.68 -14.88
CA GLU A 115 -3.57 -6.26 -15.17
C GLU A 115 -2.26 -5.75 -14.55
N PRO A 116 -1.46 -4.96 -15.28
CA PRO A 116 -0.30 -4.28 -14.73
C PRO A 116 -0.70 -3.29 -13.63
N THR A 117 -0.13 -3.46 -12.44
CA THR A 117 -0.31 -2.57 -11.30
C THR A 117 0.98 -1.81 -11.03
N ILE A 118 0.88 -0.49 -10.82
CA ILE A 118 2.00 0.35 -10.41
C ILE A 118 1.57 1.17 -9.19
N LEU A 119 2.30 0.99 -8.10
CA LEU A 119 2.10 1.69 -6.84
C LEU A 119 3.29 2.59 -6.54
N THR A 120 3.01 3.78 -6.02
CA THR A 120 4.01 4.63 -5.34
C THR A 120 3.88 4.41 -3.84
N ILE A 121 4.98 4.05 -3.19
CA ILE A 121 5.03 3.83 -1.75
C ILE A 121 5.82 4.97 -1.11
N SER A 122 5.16 5.78 -0.30
CA SER A 122 5.81 6.81 0.50
C SER A 122 6.09 6.26 1.90
N MET A 123 7.27 6.59 2.42
CA MET A 123 7.78 6.10 3.69
C MET A 123 8.33 7.26 4.51
N ARG A 124 8.27 7.14 5.83
CA ARG A 124 8.79 8.11 6.79
C ARG A 124 9.57 7.38 7.90
N TYR A 125 10.64 7.99 8.37
CA TYR A 125 11.39 7.49 9.52
C TYR A 125 10.81 8.04 10.83
N GLU A 126 10.38 7.15 11.73
CA GLU A 126 9.78 7.46 13.04
C GLU A 126 10.49 6.68 14.17
N GLY A 127 11.82 6.57 14.09
CA GLY A 127 12.64 5.65 14.91
C GLY A 127 12.83 4.28 14.25
N GLU A 128 11.94 3.95 13.32
CA GLU A 128 12.04 2.88 12.32
C GLU A 128 11.34 3.38 11.04
N TRP A 129 11.62 2.77 9.88
CA TRP A 129 10.91 3.13 8.65
C TRP A 129 9.47 2.64 8.72
N LYS A 130 8.54 3.52 8.38
CA LYS A 130 7.10 3.24 8.30
C LYS A 130 6.53 3.68 6.96
N ILE A 131 5.46 3.02 6.55
CA ILE A 131 4.65 3.39 5.39
C ILE A 131 3.84 4.63 5.76
N ASN A 132 4.11 5.72 5.06
CA ASN A 132 3.40 6.98 5.22
C ASN A 132 2.13 7.01 4.36
N ASP A 133 2.18 6.49 3.14
CA ASP A 133 1.03 6.38 2.24
C ASP A 133 1.33 5.47 1.04
N VAL A 134 0.28 4.98 0.39
CA VAL A 134 0.33 4.17 -0.83
C VAL A 134 -0.58 4.81 -1.89
N ALA A 135 -0.11 4.88 -3.13
CA ALA A 135 -0.91 5.41 -4.23
C ALA A 135 -0.87 4.48 -5.45
N SER A 136 -2.02 4.23 -6.07
CA SER A 136 -2.09 3.63 -7.41
C SER A 136 -1.91 4.71 -8.46
N VAL A 137 -0.90 4.51 -9.32
CA VAL A 137 -0.53 5.44 -10.41
C VAL A 137 -0.42 4.75 -11.78
N GLY A 138 -0.76 3.46 -11.84
CA GLY A 138 -0.71 2.65 -13.05
C GLY A 138 -1.95 2.78 -13.94
N SER A 139 -2.15 1.82 -14.84
CA SER A 139 -3.39 1.68 -15.58
C SER A 139 -4.54 1.29 -14.65
N GLY A 140 -5.69 1.94 -14.80
CA GLY A 140 -6.88 1.71 -13.97
C GLY A 140 -7.25 2.93 -13.12
N GLU A 141 -8.00 2.69 -12.05
CA GLU A 141 -8.38 3.74 -11.10
C GLU A 141 -7.16 4.20 -10.28
N SER A 142 -6.90 5.50 -10.32
CA SER A 142 -5.89 6.14 -9.49
C SER A 142 -6.47 6.50 -8.13
N TRP A 143 -5.72 6.23 -7.07
CA TRP A 143 -6.15 6.51 -5.71
C TRP A 143 -4.95 6.74 -4.79
N LEU A 144 -5.21 7.37 -3.65
CA LEU A 144 -4.29 7.54 -2.53
C LEU A 144 -4.95 6.89 -1.31
N TYR A 145 -4.25 6.00 -0.60
CA TYR A 145 -4.87 5.19 0.44
C TYR A 145 -5.39 6.05 1.60
N SER A 146 -4.62 7.06 2.02
CA SER A 146 -5.08 8.02 3.01
C SER A 146 -6.38 8.75 2.62
N TRP A 147 -6.63 8.95 1.33
CA TRP A 147 -7.88 9.52 0.84
C TRP A 147 -9.01 8.50 0.82
N LEU A 148 -8.75 7.27 0.39
CA LEU A 148 -9.75 6.19 0.40
C LEU A 148 -10.27 5.91 1.82
N LEU A 149 -9.44 6.12 2.84
CA LEU A 149 -9.84 5.99 4.25
C LEU A 149 -10.86 7.03 4.70
N GLN A 150 -10.95 8.17 3.99
CA GLN A 150 -11.75 9.31 4.40
C GLN A 150 -12.90 9.61 3.43
N PHE A 151 -12.74 9.27 2.16
CA PHE A 151 -13.67 9.59 1.08
C PHE A 151 -13.85 8.40 0.15
N ASP A 152 -15.06 8.20 -0.38
CA ASP A 152 -15.33 7.31 -1.50
C ASP A 152 -15.32 8.15 -2.79
N PRO A 153 -14.18 8.24 -3.51
CA PRO A 153 -14.10 9.03 -4.73
C PRO A 153 -14.79 8.36 -5.93
N PHE A 154 -15.23 7.11 -5.78
CA PHE A 154 -15.78 6.30 -6.87
C PHE A 154 -17.30 6.15 -6.78
N ASN A 155 -17.92 6.64 -5.70
CA ASN A 155 -19.36 6.56 -5.44
C ASN A 155 -19.91 5.13 -5.59
N GLN A 156 -19.23 4.12 -5.06
CA GLN A 156 -19.65 2.72 -5.19
C GLN A 156 -20.74 2.30 -4.18
N GLN A 157 -21.59 3.24 -3.76
CA GLN A 157 -22.68 3.01 -2.79
C GLN A 157 -23.75 2.04 -3.31
#